data_AF-A0A3A6P2P6-F1
#
_entry.id   AF-A0A3A6P2P6-F1
#
_cell.length_a   1.000
_cell.length_b   1.000
_cell.length_c   1.000
_cell.angle_alpha   90.00
_cell.angle_beta   90.00
_cell.angle_gamma   90.00
#
_symmetry.space_group_name_H-M   'P 1'
#
loop_
_entity.id
_entity.type
_entity.pdbx_description
1 polymer ?
#
loop_
_entity_poly.entity_id
_entity_poly.type
_entity_poly.pdbx_seq_one_letter_code
_entity_poly.pdbx_strand_id
1 'polypeptide(L)' 'MSHPIYEKTEKGREEITTRKYHLSPKLRTLLVLIDGERAADKVLQEIAPLGLNEQSLSELVAQDYIRQKH' A
#
# COMPACT_ATOMS: atom_id res chain seq x y z
N MET A 1 4.19 -5.98 -20.06
CA MET A 1 4.56 -5.25 -18.83
C MET A 1 3.75 -5.84 -17.69
N SER A 2 4.40 -6.33 -16.63
CA SER A 2 3.72 -6.90 -15.47
C SER A 2 3.16 -5.79 -14.59
N HIS A 3 1.86 -5.83 -14.29
CA HIS A 3 1.23 -4.91 -13.35
C HIS A 3 1.07 -5.66 -12.02
N PRO A 4 2.02 -5.52 -11.08
CA PRO A 4 2.01 -6.30 -9.85
C PRO A 4 0.77 -5.98 -9.01
N ILE A 5 0.17 -7.02 -8.44
CA ILE A 5 -0.86 -6.91 -7.41
C ILE A 5 -0.16 -7.02 -6.06
N TYR A 6 -0.51 -6.17 -5.12
CA TYR A 6 0.01 -6.22 -3.75
C TYR A 6 -1.08 -6.63 -2.78
N GLU A 7 -0.71 -7.40 -1.76
CA GLU A 7 -1.58 -7.72 -0.64
C GLU A 7 -1.00 -7.18 0.67
N LYS A 8 -1.88 -6.88 1.62
CA LYS A 8 -1.48 -6.47 2.98
C LYS A 8 -0.89 -7.65 3.74
N THR A 9 0.29 -7.43 4.31
CA THR A 9 0.89 -8.34 5.29
C THR A 9 0.11 -8.33 6.61
N GLU A 10 0.51 -9.16 7.56
CA GLU A 10 -0.02 -9.11 8.92
C GLU A 10 0.26 -7.76 9.59
N LYS A 11 1.49 -7.24 9.47
CA LYS A 11 1.88 -5.91 9.95
C LYS A 11 1.01 -4.81 9.33
N GLY A 12 0.74 -4.90 8.02
CA GLY A 12 -0.19 -4.01 7.31
C GLY A 12 -1.59 -4.01 7.90
N ARG A 13 -2.13 -5.19 8.21
CA ARG A 13 -3.47 -5.33 8.82
C ARG A 13 -3.49 -4.81 10.26
N GLU A 14 -2.47 -5.12 11.05
CA GLU A 14 -2.34 -4.63 12.42
C GLU A 14 -2.28 -3.10 12.46
N GLU A 15 -1.54 -2.45 11.54
CA GLU A 15 -1.47 -0.99 11.45
C GLU A 15 -2.81 -0.35 11.12
N ILE A 16 -3.60 -0.94 10.22
CA ILE A 16 -4.93 -0.43 9.89
C ILE A 16 -5.82 -0.42 11.13
N THR A 17 -5.83 -1.52 11.88
CA THR A 17 -6.69 -1.74 13.04
C THR A 17 -6.25 -0.95 14.27
N THR A 18 -4.94 -0.90 14.54
CA THR A 18 -4.41 -0.42 15.84
C THR A 18 -3.64 0.90 15.75
N ARG A 19 -3.14 1.28 14.56
CA ARG A 19 -2.20 2.41 14.35
C ARG A 19 -0.93 2.35 15.21
N LYS A 20 -0.52 1.14 15.61
CA LYS A 20 0.59 0.89 16.53
C LYS A 20 1.95 1.33 15.98
N TYR A 21 2.14 1.27 14.66
CA TYR A 21 3.41 1.58 14.01
C TYR A 21 3.51 3.03 13.54
N HIS A 22 2.49 3.84 13.83
CA HIS A 22 2.44 5.28 13.54
C HIS A 22 2.77 5.60 12.07
N LEU A 23 2.27 4.76 11.16
CA LEU A 23 2.47 4.97 9.74
C LEU A 23 1.89 6.32 9.33
N SER A 24 2.61 7.06 8.47
CA SER A 24 2.17 8.39 8.07
C SER A 24 0.74 8.32 7.49
N PRO A 25 -0.12 9.32 7.74
CA PRO A 25 -1.51 9.29 7.29
C PRO A 25 -1.65 9.03 5.79
N LYS A 26 -0.73 9.59 4.99
CA LYS A 26 -0.67 9.43 3.54
C LYS A 26 -0.38 7.99 3.14
N LEU A 27 0.66 7.37 3.70
CA LEU A 27 0.98 5.96 3.44
C LEU A 27 -0.11 5.03 3.95
N ARG A 28 -0.76 5.36 5.07
CA ARG A 28 -1.88 4.59 5.60
C ARG A 28 -3.10 4.66 4.67
N THR A 29 -3.37 5.79 4.02
CA THR A 29 -4.42 5.88 2.98
C THR A 29 -4.14 4.91 1.83
N LEU A 30 -2.89 4.87 1.32
CA LEU A 30 -2.50 3.88 0.32
C LEU A 30 -2.66 2.45 0.84
N LEU A 31 -2.19 2.16 2.05
CA LEU A 31 -2.31 0.84 2.68
C LEU A 31 -3.76 0.36 2.78
N VAL A 32 -4.71 1.25 3.09
CA VAL A 32 -6.14 0.91 3.14
C VAL A 32 -6.67 0.46 1.78
N LEU A 33 -6.20 1.09 0.69
CA LEU A 33 -6.65 0.81 -0.67
C LEU A 33 -6.06 -0.48 -1.28
N ILE A 34 -4.94 -0.96 -0.77
CA ILE A 34 -4.34 -2.23 -1.23
C ILE A 34 -5.21 -3.39 -0.76
N ASP A 35 -5.94 -4.02 -1.66
CA ASP A 35 -6.91 -5.09 -1.37
C ASP A 35 -6.44 -6.50 -1.76
N GLY A 36 -5.38 -6.63 -2.56
CA GLY A 36 -4.93 -7.91 -3.10
C GLY A 36 -5.65 -8.34 -4.39
N GLU A 37 -6.44 -7.45 -4.98
CA GLU A 37 -7.22 -7.68 -6.20
C GLU A 37 -6.78 -6.77 -7.34
N ARG A 38 -6.58 -5.47 -7.03
CA ARG A 38 -6.24 -4.47 -8.05
C ARG A 38 -4.74 -4.38 -8.28
N ALA A 39 -4.37 -4.14 -9.53
CA ALA A 39 -3.00 -3.86 -9.90
C ALA A 39 -2.53 -2.50 -9.35
N ALA A 40 -1.25 -2.42 -8.98
CA ALA A 40 -0.68 -1.26 -8.30
C ALA A 40 -0.81 0.05 -9.09
N ASP A 41 -0.65 -0.02 -10.41
CA ASP A 41 -0.78 1.13 -11.32
C ASP A 41 -2.19 1.73 -11.28
N LYS A 42 -3.21 0.89 -11.19
CA LYS A 42 -4.62 1.34 -11.06
C LYS A 42 -4.86 2.02 -9.73
N VAL A 43 -4.37 1.44 -8.65
CA VAL A 43 -4.47 2.06 -7.32
C VAL A 43 -3.76 3.41 -7.30
N LEU A 44 -2.55 3.51 -7.87
CA LEU A 44 -1.78 4.75 -7.93
C LEU A 44 -2.44 5.83 -8.81
N GLN A 45 -3.07 5.45 -9.93
CA GLN A 45 -3.81 6.38 -10.80
C GLN A 45 -4.97 7.06 -10.05
N GLU A 46 -5.71 6.33 -9.21
CA GLU A 46 -6.84 6.86 -8.45
C GLU A 46 -6.41 7.90 -7.40
N ILE A 47 -5.21 7.77 -6.85
CA ILE A 47 -4.73 8.58 -5.71
C ILE A 47 -3.59 9.53 -6.07
N ALA A 48 -3.18 9.59 -7.33
CA ALA A 48 -2.14 10.50 -7.82
C ALA A 48 -2.37 11.97 -7.40
N PRO A 49 -3.62 12.51 -7.38
CA PRO A 49 -3.87 13.88 -6.90
C PRO A 49 -3.51 14.12 -5.43
N LEU A 50 -3.40 13.07 -4.62
CA LEU A 50 -2.97 13.14 -3.21
C LEU A 50 -1.42 13.09 -3.07
N GLY A 51 -0.70 13.08 -4.20
CA GLY A 51 0.75 12.99 -4.28
C GLY A 51 1.30 11.60 -3.92
N LEU A 52 0.46 10.57 -3.89
CA LEU A 52 0.87 9.17 -3.69
C LEU A 52 1.34 8.59 -5.02
N ASN A 53 2.49 7.91 -5.01
CA ASN A 53 3.18 7.44 -6.21
C ASN A 53 3.96 6.14 -5.93
N GLU A 54 4.75 5.69 -6.89
CA GLU A 54 5.57 4.47 -6.78
C GLU A 54 6.55 4.50 -5.60
N GLN A 55 7.05 5.68 -5.20
CA GLN A 55 7.89 5.81 -4.01
C GLN A 55 7.09 5.49 -2.74
N SER A 56 5.84 5.95 -2.66
CA SER A 56 4.94 5.63 -1.53
C SER A 56 4.66 4.12 -1.43
N LEU A 57 4.52 3.45 -2.59
CA LEU A 57 4.34 2.01 -2.64
C LEU A 57 5.62 1.27 -2.20
N SER A 58 6.77 1.73 -2.68
CA SER A 58 8.08 1.19 -2.33
C SER A 58 8.35 1.30 -0.82
N GLU A 59 7.93 2.39 -0.19
CA GLU A 59 8.02 2.56 1.27
C GLU A 59 7.17 1.55 2.04
N LEU A 60 5.96 1.24 1.56
CA LEU A 60 5.12 0.21 2.18
C LEU A 60 5.72 -1.19 2.04
N VAL A 61 6.37 -1.49 0.91
CA VAL A 61 7.08 -2.76 0.69
C VAL A 61 8.32 -2.84 1.58
N ALA A 62 9.16 -1.80 1.57
CA ALA A 62 10.40 -1.75 2.35
C ALA A 62 10.16 -1.87 3.86
N GLN A 63 9.00 -1.40 4.34
CA GLN A 63 8.60 -1.49 5.74
C GLN A 63 7.70 -2.71 6.05
N ASP A 64 7.52 -3.64 5.10
CA ASP A 64 6.76 -4.88 5.28
C ASP A 64 5.27 -4.67 5.62
N TYR A 65 4.65 -3.59 5.15
CA TYR A 65 3.19 -3.40 5.28
C TYR A 65 2.41 -4.09 4.13
N ILE A 66 3.05 -4.23 2.98
CA ILE A 66 2.49 -4.91 1.80
C ILE A 66 3.56 -5.78 1.15
N ARG A 67 3.13 -6.80 0.40
CA ARG A 67 4.01 -7.65 -0.40
C ARG A 67 3.39 -7.92 -1.77
N GLN A 68 4.23 -8.18 -2.77
CA GLN A 68 3.74 -8.59 -4.08
C GLN A 68 3.07 -9.95 -3.96
N LYS A 69 1.87 -10.06 -4.52
CA LYS A 69 1.12 -11.31 -4.63
C LYS A 69 1.71 -12.12 -5.79
N HIS A 70 2.02 -13.40 -5.54
CA HIS A 70 2.52 -14.34 -6.53
C HIS A 70 1.44 -14.74 -7.53
#